data_AF-C6TF42-F1
#
_entry.id   AF-C6TF42-F1
#
_cell.length_a   1.000
_cell.length_b   1.000
_cell.length_c   1.000
_cell.angle_alpha   90.00
_cell.angle_beta   90.00
_cell.angle_gamma   90.00
#
_symmetry.space_group_name_H-M   'P 1'
#
loop_
_entity.id
_entity.type
_entity.pdbx_description
1 polymer ?
#
loop_
_entity_poly.entity_id
_entity_poly.type
_entity_poly.pdbx_seq_one_letter_code
_entity_poly.pdbx_strand_id
1 'polypeptide(L)'
;MARKKIREYHSKRLLKEHLKRLASIDLQILSAQVTESTDFTELTDQHPWLSSTRLVVKPDMLFGKRGKSGLVALNLDIAQVAEFVKARLGVEVEMGGCKAPITTFIVEPFVPHDQEFYLSIVSERHGSTISFSECGGIEIEENWDKVKTIFLPTEKPLTPEACAPLIAILPLEIRGTIGDFIMGVFAVFKDLDFSFLEMNPFTLVNEKPYPLDMRGELDDTAAFKNFNKWGNIEFPLPFGRILSPTESFIHSLDDRQCIIEIYYMN
;
A
#
# COMPACT_ATOMS: atom_id res chain seq x y z
N MET A 1 -3.59 7.55 18.88
CA MET A 1 -3.75 7.20 17.46
C MET A 1 -3.71 5.70 17.38
N ALA A 2 -4.85 5.08 17.12
CA ALA A 2 -4.90 3.64 16.93
C ALA A 2 -4.48 3.38 15.47
N ARG A 3 -3.27 2.85 15.32
CA ARG A 3 -2.63 2.65 14.02
C ARG A 3 -3.04 1.29 13.50
N LYS A 4 -3.78 1.24 12.40
CA LYS A 4 -4.21 0.00 11.77
C LYS A 4 -3.60 -0.15 10.40
N LYS A 5 -2.95 -1.31 10.20
CA LYS A 5 -2.43 -1.72 8.90
C LYS A 5 -3.58 -1.99 7.96
N ILE A 6 -3.39 -1.59 6.70
CA ILE A 6 -4.29 -1.90 5.61
C ILE A 6 -3.56 -2.74 4.57
N ARG A 7 -4.33 -3.51 3.80
CA ARG A 7 -3.79 -4.31 2.71
C ARG A 7 -3.09 -3.45 1.67
N GLU A 8 -2.15 -4.05 0.95
CA GLU A 8 -1.46 -3.41 -0.16
C GLU A 8 -2.46 -2.96 -1.24
N TYR A 9 -3.45 -3.81 -1.54
CA TYR A 9 -4.56 -3.49 -2.45
C TYR A 9 -5.25 -2.16 -2.09
N HIS A 10 -5.59 -1.97 -0.80
CA HIS A 10 -6.24 -0.75 -0.33
C HIS A 10 -5.28 0.45 -0.36
N SER A 11 -4.01 0.25 0.03
CA SER A 11 -2.99 1.30 -0.01
C SER A 11 -2.82 1.87 -1.41
N LYS A 12 -2.71 0.98 -2.42
CA LYS A 12 -2.58 1.34 -3.83
C LYS A 12 -3.83 2.02 -4.39
N ARG A 13 -5.02 1.53 -4.06
CA ARG A 13 -6.29 2.15 -4.46
C ARG A 13 -6.41 3.58 -3.93
N LEU A 14 -6.22 3.77 -2.61
CA LEU A 14 -6.30 5.08 -1.97
C LEU A 14 -5.29 6.06 -2.57
N LEU A 15 -4.05 5.61 -2.78
CA LEU A 15 -3.03 6.43 -3.41
C LEU A 15 -3.46 6.87 -4.81
N LYS A 16 -3.86 5.93 -5.67
CA LYS A 16 -4.27 6.21 -7.05
C LYS A 16 -5.40 7.25 -7.11
N GLU A 17 -6.46 7.01 -6.36
CA GLU A 17 -7.67 7.85 -6.38
C GLU A 17 -7.38 9.26 -5.85
N HIS A 18 -6.67 9.35 -4.73
CA HIS A 18 -6.48 10.63 -4.04
C HIS A 18 -5.28 11.43 -4.54
N LEU A 19 -4.28 10.78 -5.12
CA LEU A 19 -3.20 11.50 -5.80
C LEU A 19 -3.74 12.20 -7.06
N LYS A 20 -4.65 11.56 -7.80
CA LYS A 20 -5.37 12.21 -8.90
C LYS A 20 -6.21 13.38 -8.41
N ARG A 21 -6.95 13.21 -7.30
CA ARG A 21 -7.80 14.27 -6.72
C ARG A 21 -7.00 15.47 -6.22
N LEU A 22 -5.87 15.24 -5.53
CA LEU A 22 -5.14 16.28 -4.81
C LEU A 22 -4.01 16.92 -5.62
N ALA A 23 -3.36 16.15 -6.49
CA ALA A 23 -2.17 16.57 -7.23
C ALA A 23 -2.35 16.49 -8.75
N SER A 24 -3.51 16.05 -9.26
CA SER A 24 -3.73 15.81 -10.70
C SER A 24 -2.73 14.82 -11.33
N ILE A 25 -2.08 13.98 -10.51
CA ILE A 25 -1.18 12.92 -10.97
C ILE A 25 -1.98 11.63 -11.09
N ASP A 26 -2.16 11.17 -12.34
CA ASP A 26 -2.87 9.93 -12.64
C ASP A 26 -1.90 8.74 -12.66
N LEU A 27 -1.91 7.96 -11.58
CA LEU A 27 -1.15 6.71 -11.51
C LEU A 27 -1.90 5.60 -12.23
N GLN A 28 -1.27 4.99 -13.22
CA GLN A 28 -1.82 3.84 -13.96
C GLN A 28 -1.71 2.52 -13.19
N ILE A 29 -1.90 2.56 -11.86
CA ILE A 29 -1.85 1.37 -11.02
C ILE A 29 -3.05 0.49 -11.34
N LEU A 30 -2.77 -0.78 -11.61
CA LEU A 30 -3.74 -1.83 -11.80
C LEU A 30 -3.47 -2.93 -10.78
N SER A 31 -4.50 -3.28 -10.02
CA SER A 31 -4.42 -4.32 -9.00
C SER A 31 -5.77 -5.00 -8.88
N ALA A 32 -5.77 -6.32 -8.76
CA ALA A 32 -6.93 -7.14 -8.49
C ALA A 32 -6.69 -7.96 -7.22
N GLN A 33 -7.70 -8.09 -6.37
CA GLN A 33 -7.61 -8.93 -5.16
C GLN A 33 -8.21 -10.30 -5.45
N VAL A 34 -7.56 -11.36 -4.96
CA VAL A 34 -8.01 -12.74 -5.11
C VAL A 34 -8.13 -13.39 -3.73
N THR A 35 -9.28 -14.00 -3.47
CA THR A 35 -9.61 -14.75 -2.26
C THR A 35 -10.17 -16.13 -2.64
N GLU A 36 -10.59 -16.91 -1.64
CA GLU A 36 -11.26 -18.20 -1.88
C GLU A 36 -12.55 -18.09 -2.69
N SER A 37 -13.27 -16.97 -2.59
CA SER A 37 -14.54 -16.75 -3.29
C SER A 37 -14.36 -16.20 -4.72
N THR A 38 -13.12 -15.99 -5.18
CA THR A 38 -12.87 -15.37 -6.49
C THR A 38 -13.05 -16.38 -7.63
N ASP A 39 -13.98 -16.07 -8.54
CA ASP A 39 -14.04 -16.70 -9.86
C ASP A 39 -13.12 -15.96 -10.83
N PHE A 40 -12.15 -16.67 -11.44
CA PHE A 40 -11.17 -16.07 -12.34
C PHE A 40 -11.77 -15.60 -13.67
N THR A 41 -12.89 -16.18 -14.11
CA THR A 41 -13.60 -15.74 -15.31
C THR A 41 -14.22 -14.37 -15.05
N GLU A 42 -14.98 -14.25 -13.96
CA GLU A 42 -15.60 -12.98 -13.55
C GLU A 42 -14.54 -11.90 -13.26
N LEU A 43 -13.44 -12.28 -12.60
CA LEU A 43 -12.32 -11.37 -12.33
C LEU A 43 -11.73 -10.81 -13.62
N THR A 44 -11.58 -11.66 -14.64
CA THR A 44 -11.02 -11.27 -15.93
C THR A 44 -11.98 -10.38 -16.72
N ASP A 45 -13.29 -10.62 -16.62
CA ASP A 45 -14.31 -9.77 -17.23
C ASP A 45 -14.32 -8.36 -16.60
N GLN A 46 -14.16 -8.27 -15.28
CA GLN A 46 -14.05 -6.99 -14.55
C GLN A 46 -12.71 -6.29 -14.79
N HIS A 47 -11.65 -7.07 -15.06
CA HIS A 47 -10.30 -6.58 -15.24
C HIS A 47 -9.66 -7.15 -16.53
N PRO A 48 -10.08 -6.68 -17.72
CA PRO A 48 -9.62 -7.24 -19.00
C PRO A 48 -8.10 -7.22 -19.20
N TRP A 49 -7.41 -6.31 -18.50
CA TRP A 49 -5.94 -6.22 -18.54
C TRP A 49 -5.27 -7.52 -18.08
N LEU A 50 -5.91 -8.32 -17.21
CA LEU A 50 -5.41 -9.61 -16.73
C LEU A 50 -5.11 -10.62 -17.86
N SER A 51 -5.83 -10.55 -18.97
CA SER A 51 -5.59 -11.43 -20.13
C SER A 51 -4.56 -10.89 -21.12
N SER A 52 -4.23 -9.60 -21.03
CA SER A 52 -3.46 -8.89 -22.07
C SER A 52 -2.02 -8.56 -21.66
N THR A 53 -1.69 -8.74 -20.39
CA THR A 53 -0.36 -8.42 -19.85
C THR A 53 0.21 -9.60 -19.08
N ARG A 54 1.53 -9.58 -18.88
CA ARG A 54 2.19 -10.48 -17.94
C ARG A 54 1.92 -9.98 -16.52
N LEU A 55 1.85 -10.89 -15.57
CA LEU A 55 1.33 -10.65 -14.24
C LEU A 55 2.35 -10.99 -13.15
N VAL A 56 2.15 -10.36 -12.00
CA VAL A 56 2.74 -10.68 -10.70
C VAL A 56 1.63 -11.09 -9.77
N VAL A 57 1.86 -12.13 -8.99
CA VAL A 57 0.96 -12.54 -7.91
C VAL A 57 1.74 -12.73 -6.61
N LYS A 58 1.21 -12.17 -5.52
CA LYS A 58 1.81 -12.25 -4.18
C LYS A 58 0.73 -12.22 -3.09
N PRO A 59 0.94 -12.88 -1.93
CA PRO A 59 0.05 -12.76 -0.79
C PRO A 59 -0.08 -11.31 -0.29
N ASP A 60 -1.29 -10.92 0.09
CA ASP A 60 -1.63 -9.58 0.62
C ASP A 60 -2.20 -9.66 2.04
N MET A 61 -1.34 -10.09 2.97
CA MET A 61 -1.72 -10.48 4.33
C MET A 61 -0.81 -9.86 5.41
N LEU A 62 -0.32 -8.65 5.16
CA LEU A 62 0.43 -7.83 6.12
C LEU A 62 1.74 -8.42 6.68
N PHE A 63 2.36 -9.37 5.98
CA PHE A 63 3.70 -9.85 6.31
C PHE A 63 4.72 -9.47 5.23
N GLY A 64 5.94 -9.15 5.66
CA GLY A 64 7.05 -8.76 4.78
C GLY A 64 7.83 -9.95 4.22
N LYS A 65 8.95 -9.67 3.53
CA LYS A 65 9.93 -10.66 3.03
C LYS A 65 9.38 -11.71 2.05
N ARG A 66 8.23 -11.44 1.42
CA ARG A 66 7.54 -12.31 0.45
C ARG A 66 8.47 -12.83 -0.66
N GLY A 67 9.31 -11.97 -1.23
CA GLY A 67 10.25 -12.35 -2.29
C GLY A 67 11.31 -13.36 -1.83
N LYS A 68 11.82 -13.22 -0.60
CA LYS A 68 12.81 -14.15 -0.02
C LYS A 68 12.19 -15.51 0.36
N SER A 69 10.86 -15.59 0.46
CA SER A 69 10.13 -16.80 0.83
C SER A 69 9.50 -17.56 -0.35
N GLY A 70 9.78 -17.16 -1.60
CA GLY A 70 9.18 -17.81 -2.79
C GLY A 70 7.65 -17.63 -2.90
N LEU A 71 7.12 -16.59 -2.23
CA LEU A 71 5.70 -16.25 -2.23
C LEU A 71 5.36 -15.15 -3.24
N VAL A 72 6.31 -14.78 -4.09
CA VAL A 72 6.08 -13.86 -5.21
C VAL A 72 6.36 -14.65 -6.48
N ALA A 73 5.39 -14.72 -7.38
CA ALA A 73 5.62 -15.18 -8.74
C ALA A 73 5.51 -14.02 -9.72
N LEU A 74 6.45 -13.96 -10.64
CA LEU A 74 6.63 -12.88 -11.60
C LEU A 74 6.44 -13.40 -13.02
N ASN A 75 6.08 -12.49 -13.93
CA ASN A 75 6.01 -12.74 -15.37
C ASN A 75 5.14 -13.95 -15.73
N LEU A 76 3.93 -14.03 -15.16
CA LEU A 76 2.95 -15.09 -15.40
C LEU A 76 1.86 -14.64 -16.38
N ASP A 77 1.15 -15.57 -17.02
CA ASP A 77 -0.19 -15.30 -17.56
C ASP A 77 -1.29 -15.62 -16.53
N ILE A 78 -2.54 -15.30 -16.85
CA ILE A 78 -3.68 -15.49 -15.93
C ILE A 78 -3.91 -16.96 -15.55
N ALA A 79 -3.64 -17.91 -16.44
CA ALA A 79 -3.79 -19.34 -16.14
C ALA A 79 -2.73 -19.78 -15.13
N GLN A 80 -1.49 -19.35 -15.33
CA GLN A 80 -0.40 -19.59 -14.39
C GLN A 80 -0.64 -18.92 -13.03
N VAL A 81 -1.25 -17.73 -13.00
CA VAL A 81 -1.67 -17.08 -11.75
C VAL A 81 -2.72 -17.92 -11.02
N ALA A 82 -3.73 -18.42 -11.72
CA ALA A 82 -4.76 -19.28 -11.13
C ALA A 82 -4.16 -20.57 -10.54
N GLU A 83 -3.22 -21.21 -11.24
CA GLU A 83 -2.48 -22.37 -10.72
C GLU A 83 -1.65 -22.03 -9.48
N PHE A 84 -0.95 -20.88 -9.51
CA PHE A 84 -0.14 -20.40 -8.39
C PHE A 84 -0.98 -20.18 -7.13
N VAL A 85 -2.15 -19.53 -7.28
CA VAL A 85 -3.10 -19.27 -6.19
C VAL A 85 -3.67 -20.58 -5.68
N LYS A 86 -4.16 -21.45 -6.57
CA LYS A 86 -4.75 -22.76 -6.19
C LYS A 86 -3.79 -23.61 -5.37
N ALA A 87 -2.49 -23.60 -5.69
CA ALA A 87 -1.49 -24.37 -4.98
C ALA A 87 -1.15 -23.84 -3.57
N ARG A 88 -1.53 -22.59 -3.25
CA ARG A 88 -1.11 -21.89 -2.01
C ARG A 88 -2.26 -21.43 -1.14
N LEU A 89 -3.44 -21.19 -1.71
CA LEU A 89 -4.63 -20.80 -0.96
C LEU A 89 -4.96 -21.90 0.06
N GLY A 90 -5.17 -21.50 1.32
CA GLY A 90 -5.40 -22.40 2.45
C GLY A 90 -4.14 -23.09 2.99
N VAL A 91 -2.99 -23.02 2.31
CA VAL A 91 -1.74 -23.61 2.79
C VAL A 91 -1.17 -22.77 3.91
N GLU A 92 -0.86 -23.41 5.04
CA GLU A 92 -0.22 -22.76 6.18
C GLU A 92 1.22 -22.38 5.87
N VAL A 93 1.57 -21.13 6.15
CA VAL A 93 2.95 -20.62 6.09
C VAL A 93 3.36 -20.06 7.43
N GLU A 94 4.64 -20.22 7.76
CA GLU A 94 5.24 -19.66 8.97
C GLU A 94 6.03 -18.39 8.61
N MET A 95 5.66 -17.27 9.21
CA MET A 95 6.28 -15.97 9.02
C MET A 95 6.48 -15.30 10.37
N GLY A 96 7.73 -14.99 10.72
CA GLY A 96 8.03 -14.25 11.95
C GLY A 96 7.56 -14.95 13.23
N GLY A 97 7.57 -16.30 13.25
CA GLY A 97 7.11 -17.10 14.40
C GLY A 97 5.60 -17.28 14.49
N CYS A 98 4.83 -16.79 13.51
CA CYS A 98 3.39 -17.00 13.41
C CYS A 98 3.06 -17.93 12.25
N LYS A 99 2.14 -18.87 12.45
CA LYS A 99 1.67 -19.82 11.43
C LYS A 99 0.21 -19.55 11.11
N ALA A 100 -0.12 -19.35 9.83
CA ALA A 100 -1.49 -19.21 9.36
C ALA A 100 -1.65 -19.58 7.88
N PRO A 101 -2.87 -19.97 7.44
CA PRO A 101 -3.15 -20.24 6.04
C PRO A 101 -3.13 -18.97 5.20
N ILE A 102 -2.67 -19.06 3.95
CA ILE A 102 -2.78 -17.95 2.98
C ILE A 102 -4.23 -17.85 2.49
N THR A 103 -4.87 -16.71 2.67
CA THR A 103 -6.30 -16.50 2.30
C THR A 103 -6.51 -15.40 1.28
N THR A 104 -5.52 -14.55 1.04
CA THR A 104 -5.67 -13.37 0.16
C THR A 104 -4.41 -13.10 -0.64
N PHE A 105 -4.58 -12.85 -1.93
CA PHE A 105 -3.54 -12.46 -2.87
C PHE A 105 -3.88 -11.13 -3.54
N ILE A 106 -2.85 -10.45 -4.02
CA ILE A 106 -2.94 -9.34 -4.96
C ILE A 106 -2.28 -9.76 -6.27
N VAL A 107 -2.96 -9.45 -7.39
CA VAL A 107 -2.50 -9.66 -8.76
C VAL A 107 -2.30 -8.31 -9.42
N GLU A 108 -1.16 -8.11 -10.06
CA GLU A 108 -0.75 -6.83 -10.65
C GLU A 108 -0.03 -7.07 -11.99
N PRO A 109 0.03 -6.09 -12.91
CA PRO A 109 0.89 -6.20 -14.08
C PRO A 109 2.36 -6.38 -13.68
N PHE A 110 3.05 -7.26 -14.39
CA PHE A 110 4.51 -7.35 -14.36
C PHE A 110 5.08 -6.13 -15.08
N VAL A 111 5.88 -5.37 -14.36
CA VAL A 111 6.56 -4.18 -14.85
C VAL A 111 8.04 -4.50 -14.96
N PRO A 112 8.61 -4.67 -16.18
CA PRO A 112 10.04 -4.72 -16.36
C PRO A 112 10.67 -3.38 -15.98
N HIS A 113 11.72 -3.39 -15.17
CA HIS A 113 12.40 -2.18 -14.71
C HIS A 113 13.82 -2.50 -14.26
N ASP A 114 14.71 -1.50 -14.36
CA ASP A 114 16.10 -1.59 -13.91
C ASP A 114 16.37 -0.71 -12.67
N GLN A 115 15.47 0.23 -12.37
CA GLN A 115 15.61 1.19 -11.29
C GLN A 115 14.49 1.01 -10.26
N GLU A 116 14.86 0.91 -9.00
CA GLU A 116 13.94 0.84 -7.86
C GLU A 116 14.22 2.00 -6.89
N PHE A 117 13.18 2.70 -6.48
CA PHE A 117 13.22 3.80 -5.54
C PHE A 117 12.54 3.42 -4.23
N TYR A 118 12.95 4.08 -3.16
CA TYR A 118 12.36 3.96 -1.82
C TYR A 118 11.69 5.27 -1.43
N LEU A 119 10.48 5.20 -0.87
CA LEU A 119 9.81 6.31 -0.20
C LEU A 119 9.14 5.82 1.07
N SER A 120 9.33 6.54 2.17
CA SER A 120 8.62 6.28 3.44
C SER A 120 8.21 7.59 4.10
N ILE A 121 7.00 7.60 4.67
CA ILE A 121 6.43 8.70 5.43
C ILE A 121 5.91 8.15 6.75
N VAL A 122 6.40 8.68 7.85
CA VAL A 122 6.05 8.26 9.22
C VAL A 122 5.46 9.44 9.98
N SER A 123 4.29 9.24 10.59
CA SER A 123 3.70 10.21 11.50
C SER A 123 4.35 10.13 12.88
N GLU A 124 4.84 11.26 13.36
CA GLU A 124 5.48 11.42 14.66
C GLU A 124 4.74 12.44 15.52
N ARG A 125 5.15 12.56 16.80
CA ARG A 125 4.49 13.45 17.76
C ARG A 125 4.47 14.92 17.31
N HIS A 126 5.56 15.39 16.70
CA HIS A 126 5.77 16.80 16.37
C HIS A 126 5.76 17.08 14.87
N GLY A 127 5.42 16.10 14.04
CA GLY A 127 5.50 16.25 12.60
C GLY A 127 5.47 14.93 11.85
N SER A 128 6.11 14.91 10.69
CA SER A 128 6.24 13.72 9.86
C SER A 128 7.66 13.60 9.34
N THR A 129 8.21 12.40 9.40
CA THR A 129 9.51 12.08 8.83
C THR A 129 9.30 11.52 7.43
N ILE A 130 10.02 12.06 6.46
CA ILE A 130 9.94 11.67 5.04
C ILE A 130 11.33 11.21 4.63
N SER A 131 11.42 9.96 4.18
CA SER A 131 12.66 9.32 3.75
C SER A 131 12.56 8.88 2.31
N PHE A 132 13.63 9.13 1.53
CA PHE A 132 13.71 8.78 0.12
C PHE A 132 15.11 8.23 -0.22
N SER A 133 15.17 7.26 -1.13
CA SER A 133 16.43 6.77 -1.70
C SER A 133 16.25 6.40 -3.17
N GLU A 134 17.29 6.63 -3.96
CA GLU A 134 17.39 6.12 -5.34
C GLU A 134 17.76 4.64 -5.42
N CYS A 135 18.13 4.02 -4.29
CA CYS A 135 18.42 2.58 -4.18
C CYS A 135 17.37 1.90 -3.30
N GLY A 136 16.18 1.64 -3.86
CA GLY A 136 15.10 0.92 -3.19
C GLY A 136 15.19 -0.60 -3.32
N GLY A 137 14.09 -1.28 -2.96
CA GLY A 137 13.90 -2.69 -3.23
C GLY A 137 14.45 -3.63 -2.16
N ILE A 138 14.89 -4.81 -2.60
CA ILE A 138 15.40 -5.87 -1.71
C ILE A 138 16.71 -5.46 -1.03
N GLU A 139 17.50 -4.59 -1.67
CA GLU A 139 18.82 -4.16 -1.23
C GLU A 139 18.82 -2.87 -0.39
N ILE A 140 17.65 -2.30 -0.07
CA ILE A 140 17.57 -1.04 0.70
C ILE A 140 18.24 -1.14 2.07
N GLU A 141 18.16 -2.32 2.73
CA GLU A 141 18.73 -2.54 4.06
C GLU A 141 20.27 -2.40 4.04
N GLU A 142 20.90 -2.73 2.92
CA GLU A 142 22.36 -2.64 2.72
C GLU A 142 22.80 -1.25 2.25
N ASN A 143 21.87 -0.41 1.77
CA ASN A 143 22.11 0.91 1.21
C ASN A 143 21.49 2.04 2.07
N TRP A 144 21.36 1.81 3.38
CA TRP A 144 20.69 2.77 4.29
C TRP A 144 21.42 4.12 4.37
N ASP A 145 22.73 4.15 4.13
CA ASP A 145 23.54 5.36 4.05
C ASP A 145 23.15 6.30 2.90
N LYS A 146 22.50 5.76 1.85
CA LYS A 146 21.98 6.52 0.71
C LYS A 146 20.61 7.15 0.98
N VAL A 147 19.89 6.69 2.02
CA VAL A 147 18.59 7.24 2.38
C VAL A 147 18.74 8.69 2.86
N LYS A 148 18.01 9.59 2.22
CA LYS A 148 17.87 10.98 2.65
C LYS A 148 16.58 11.13 3.43
N THR A 149 16.65 11.83 4.55
CA THR A 149 15.52 12.03 5.44
C THR A 149 15.37 13.50 5.79
N ILE A 150 14.13 13.97 5.74
CA ILE A 150 13.73 15.28 6.26
C ILE A 150 12.67 15.10 7.33
N PHE A 151 12.63 16.02 8.29
CA PHE A 151 11.55 16.13 9.26
C PHE A 151 10.72 17.37 8.95
N LEU A 152 9.41 17.18 8.78
CA LEU A 152 8.46 18.25 8.54
C LEU A 152 7.59 18.48 9.78
N PRO A 153 7.70 19.63 10.46
CA PRO A 153 6.89 19.91 11.64
C PRO A 153 5.39 19.88 11.36
N THR A 154 4.59 19.62 12.40
CA THR A 154 3.13 19.67 12.35
C THR A 154 2.63 20.98 11.71
N GLU A 155 1.54 20.88 10.94
CA GLU A 155 0.91 22.00 10.19
C GLU A 155 1.76 22.66 9.11
N LYS A 156 3.01 22.23 8.89
CA LYS A 156 3.80 22.71 7.74
C LYS A 156 3.47 21.91 6.48
N PRO A 157 3.24 22.58 5.33
CA PRO A 157 3.15 21.88 4.04
C PRO A 157 4.55 21.44 3.60
N LEU A 158 4.62 20.37 2.81
CA LEU A 158 5.86 20.00 2.12
C LEU A 158 6.01 20.91 0.88
N THR A 159 6.89 21.90 0.97
CA THR A 159 7.19 22.81 -0.15
C THR A 159 8.30 22.24 -1.04
N PRO A 160 8.49 22.76 -2.27
CA PRO A 160 9.59 22.36 -3.14
C PRO A 160 10.96 22.51 -2.47
N GLU A 161 11.17 23.58 -1.69
CA GLU A 161 12.43 23.86 -0.98
C GLU A 161 12.67 22.83 0.13
N ALA A 162 11.62 22.44 0.84
CA ALA A 162 11.69 21.41 1.88
C ALA A 162 11.92 20.02 1.28
N CYS A 163 11.38 19.74 0.09
CA CYS A 163 11.56 18.47 -0.63
C CYS A 163 12.93 18.37 -1.33
N ALA A 164 13.53 19.50 -1.74
CA ALA A 164 14.77 19.54 -2.50
C ALA A 164 15.92 18.66 -1.96
N PRO A 165 16.18 18.57 -0.63
CA PRO A 165 17.22 17.70 -0.10
C PRO A 165 17.03 16.22 -0.40
N LEU A 166 15.77 15.76 -0.55
CA LEU A 166 15.46 14.36 -0.85
C LEU A 166 15.85 13.99 -2.29
N ILE A 167 15.63 14.91 -3.23
CA ILE A 167 15.73 14.67 -4.67
C ILE A 167 16.98 15.27 -5.31
N ALA A 168 17.84 15.93 -4.53
CA ALA A 168 19.00 16.68 -5.02
C ALA A 168 19.98 15.82 -5.84
N ILE A 169 20.12 14.54 -5.51
CA ILE A 169 21.04 13.60 -6.16
C ILE A 169 20.50 13.07 -7.50
N LEU A 170 19.19 13.17 -7.73
CA LEU A 170 18.56 12.59 -8.91
C LEU A 170 18.94 13.33 -10.20
N PRO A 171 18.99 12.63 -11.35
CA PRO A 171 19.09 13.24 -12.67
C PRO A 171 18.00 14.31 -12.90
N LEU A 172 18.35 15.37 -13.64
CA LEU A 172 17.46 16.53 -13.84
C LEU A 172 16.14 16.15 -14.52
N GLU A 173 16.18 15.13 -15.36
CA GLU A 173 15.06 14.62 -16.16
C GLU A 173 13.94 14.05 -15.29
N ILE A 174 14.28 13.38 -14.19
CA ILE A 174 13.31 12.72 -13.30
C ILE A 174 13.09 13.48 -11.99
N ARG A 175 13.98 14.41 -11.64
CA ARG A 175 13.96 15.15 -10.37
C ARG A 175 12.65 15.89 -10.14
N GLY A 176 12.16 16.61 -11.15
CA GLY A 176 10.88 17.34 -11.05
C GLY A 176 9.72 16.38 -10.80
N THR A 177 9.60 15.35 -11.64
CA THR A 177 8.55 14.34 -11.54
C THR A 177 8.53 13.62 -10.19
N ILE A 178 9.69 13.22 -9.67
CA ILE A 178 9.78 12.57 -8.36
C ILE A 178 9.48 13.55 -7.23
N GLY A 179 9.93 14.80 -7.32
CA GLY A 179 9.59 15.85 -6.36
C GLY A 179 8.08 16.09 -6.25
N ASP A 180 7.42 16.30 -7.39
CA ASP A 180 5.97 16.48 -7.47
C ASP A 180 5.21 15.25 -6.93
N PHE A 181 5.73 14.05 -7.23
CA PHE A 181 5.18 12.81 -6.70
C PHE A 181 5.29 12.73 -5.17
N ILE A 182 6.47 12.99 -4.58
CA ILE A 182 6.66 12.95 -3.13
C ILE A 182 5.75 13.97 -2.44
N MET A 183 5.64 15.19 -2.98
CA MET A 183 4.72 16.22 -2.48
C MET A 183 3.26 15.80 -2.55
N GLY A 184 2.83 15.20 -3.67
CA GLY A 184 1.48 14.67 -3.82
C GLY A 184 1.19 13.50 -2.87
N VAL A 185 2.14 12.57 -2.70
CA VAL A 185 2.02 11.45 -1.75
C VAL A 185 1.90 11.99 -0.32
N PHE A 186 2.68 13.02 0.04
CA PHE A 186 2.54 13.65 1.35
C PHE A 186 1.18 14.34 1.54
N ALA A 187 0.62 14.96 0.50
CA ALA A 187 -0.73 15.52 0.55
C ALA A 187 -1.79 14.42 0.79
N VAL A 188 -1.68 13.28 0.10
CA VAL A 188 -2.54 12.10 0.33
C VAL A 188 -2.37 11.56 1.76
N PHE A 189 -1.13 11.45 2.24
CA PHE A 189 -0.81 10.98 3.59
C PHE A 189 -1.53 11.80 4.66
N LYS A 190 -1.51 13.14 4.53
CA LYS A 190 -2.18 14.05 5.47
C LYS A 190 -3.70 14.05 5.31
N ASP A 191 -4.20 14.04 4.08
CA ASP A 191 -5.64 14.16 3.80
C ASP A 191 -6.44 12.93 4.22
N LEU A 192 -5.82 11.75 4.22
CA LEU A 192 -6.45 10.49 4.59
C LEU A 192 -6.09 9.99 5.99
N ASP A 193 -5.37 10.78 6.79
CA ASP A 193 -4.91 10.39 8.13
C ASP A 193 -4.10 9.07 8.14
N PHE A 194 -3.14 8.95 7.23
CA PHE A 194 -2.12 7.91 7.33
C PHE A 194 -1.22 8.16 8.55
N SER A 195 -0.91 7.09 9.28
CA SER A 195 0.15 7.10 10.28
C SER A 195 1.49 6.60 9.73
N PHE A 196 1.44 5.78 8.67
CA PHE A 196 2.60 5.23 7.99
C PHE A 196 2.27 4.94 6.52
N LEU A 197 3.21 5.26 5.63
CA LEU A 197 3.14 4.90 4.21
C LEU A 197 4.55 4.57 3.74
N GLU A 198 4.74 3.42 3.12
CA GLU A 198 6.01 3.01 2.54
C GLU A 198 5.79 2.44 1.14
N MET A 199 6.63 2.85 0.18
CA MET A 199 6.77 2.25 -1.13
C MET A 199 8.18 1.71 -1.25
N ASN A 200 8.31 0.38 -1.22
CA ASN A 200 9.61 -0.29 -1.28
C ASN A 200 9.54 -1.60 -2.08
N PRO A 201 9.61 -1.54 -3.42
CA PRO A 201 9.99 -0.39 -4.23
C PRO A 201 8.85 0.30 -4.97
N PHE A 202 9.12 1.48 -5.51
CA PHE A 202 8.44 2.00 -6.69
C PHE A 202 9.45 2.22 -7.82
N THR A 203 8.98 2.23 -9.06
CA THR A 203 9.82 2.44 -10.25
C THR A 203 9.24 3.57 -11.13
N LEU A 204 9.86 3.82 -12.29
CA LEU A 204 9.35 4.73 -13.31
C LEU A 204 8.91 3.94 -14.54
N VAL A 205 7.65 4.09 -14.94
CA VAL A 205 7.09 3.55 -16.18
C VAL A 205 6.71 4.71 -17.08
N ASN A 206 7.35 4.84 -18.24
CA ASN A 206 7.21 6.00 -19.12
C ASN A 206 7.42 7.32 -18.35
N GLU A 207 8.51 7.37 -17.57
CA GLU A 207 8.91 8.50 -16.72
C GLU A 207 7.93 8.84 -15.58
N LYS A 208 6.89 8.02 -15.35
CA LYS A 208 5.90 8.23 -14.29
C LYS A 208 6.08 7.24 -13.14
N PRO A 209 5.95 7.67 -11.88
CA PRO A 209 6.03 6.78 -10.71
C PRO A 209 5.02 5.63 -10.78
N TYR A 210 5.50 4.43 -10.46
CA TYR A 210 4.70 3.21 -10.40
C TYR A 210 5.07 2.39 -9.15
N PRO A 211 4.23 2.37 -8.10
CA PRO A 211 4.47 1.58 -6.89
C PRO A 211 4.38 0.07 -7.14
N LEU A 212 5.49 -0.65 -6.93
CA LEU A 212 5.57 -2.10 -7.08
C LEU A 212 5.21 -2.81 -5.77
N ASP A 213 5.64 -2.26 -4.64
CA ASP A 213 5.25 -2.67 -3.29
C ASP A 213 4.76 -1.46 -2.51
N MET A 214 3.69 -1.64 -1.73
CA MET A 214 3.20 -0.60 -0.85
C MET A 214 2.72 -1.14 0.49
N ARG A 215 3.01 -0.40 1.55
CA ARG A 215 2.47 -0.62 2.90
C ARG A 215 1.83 0.66 3.39
N GLY A 216 0.67 0.52 4.04
CA GLY A 216 -0.07 1.62 4.60
C GLY A 216 -0.58 1.31 6.00
N GLU A 217 -0.59 2.33 6.85
CA GLU A 217 -1.31 2.34 8.12
C GLU A 217 -2.13 3.62 8.22
N LEU A 218 -3.39 3.48 8.65
CA LEU A 218 -4.32 4.59 8.90
C LEU A 218 -4.57 4.73 10.39
N ASP A 219 -4.90 5.95 10.83
CA ASP A 219 -5.48 6.17 12.16
C ASP A 219 -6.97 5.84 12.11
N ASP A 220 -7.37 4.62 12.49
CA ASP A 220 -8.76 4.14 12.40
C ASP A 220 -9.77 5.04 13.14
N THR A 221 -9.32 5.78 14.15
CA THR A 221 -10.15 6.77 14.86
C THR A 221 -10.59 7.93 13.98
N ALA A 222 -9.95 8.14 12.82
CA ALA A 222 -10.32 9.12 11.81
C ALA A 222 -11.38 8.60 10.80
N ALA A 223 -11.86 7.36 10.95
CA ALA A 223 -12.84 6.77 10.03
C ALA A 223 -14.10 7.64 9.86
N PHE A 224 -14.61 8.23 10.94
CA PHE A 224 -15.84 9.03 10.93
C PHE A 224 -15.77 10.25 9.99
N LYS A 225 -14.58 10.85 9.81
CA LYS A 225 -14.38 11.99 8.89
C LYS A 225 -13.90 11.56 7.51
N ASN A 226 -13.36 10.35 7.38
CA ASN A 226 -12.79 9.84 6.14
C ASN A 226 -13.65 8.79 5.44
N PHE A 227 -14.83 8.42 5.95
CA PHE A 227 -15.66 7.34 5.39
C PHE A 227 -15.89 7.45 3.87
N ASN A 228 -16.18 8.66 3.36
CA ASN A 228 -16.34 8.91 1.92
C ASN A 228 -15.03 8.79 1.13
N LYS A 229 -13.89 9.09 1.75
CA LYS A 229 -12.58 9.03 1.11
C LYS A 229 -12.03 7.60 1.11
N TRP A 230 -12.07 6.96 2.28
CA TRP A 230 -11.58 5.59 2.44
C TRP A 230 -12.46 4.57 1.72
N GLY A 231 -13.76 4.83 1.59
CA GLY A 231 -14.70 3.87 1.02
C GLY A 231 -14.76 2.59 1.86
N ASN A 232 -14.98 1.45 1.20
CA ASN A 232 -14.95 0.16 1.88
C ASN A 232 -13.49 -0.29 2.08
N ILE A 233 -12.98 -0.09 3.29
CA ILE A 233 -11.63 -0.51 3.68
C ILE A 233 -11.70 -1.56 4.78
N GLU A 234 -10.86 -2.58 4.66
CA GLU A 234 -10.70 -3.60 5.70
C GLU A 234 -9.44 -3.33 6.53
N PHE A 235 -9.57 -3.50 7.85
CA PHE A 235 -8.45 -3.51 8.79
C PHE A 235 -8.16 -4.94 9.23
N PRO A 236 -7.35 -5.69 8.45
CA PRO A 236 -7.07 -7.06 8.79
C PRO A 236 -6.24 -7.19 10.07
N LEU A 237 -6.48 -8.29 10.77
CA LEU A 237 -5.66 -8.67 11.92
C LEU A 237 -4.21 -8.95 11.48
N PRO A 238 -3.25 -8.82 12.40
CA PRO A 238 -1.90 -9.30 12.18
C PRO A 238 -1.89 -10.76 11.72
N PHE A 239 -1.00 -11.09 10.79
CA PHE A 239 -0.85 -12.45 10.28
C PHE A 239 -0.67 -13.47 11.44
N GLY A 240 -1.38 -14.60 11.36
CA GLY A 240 -1.37 -15.62 12.42
C GLY A 240 -2.41 -15.44 13.53
N ARG A 241 -3.05 -14.26 13.64
CA ARG A 241 -4.05 -14.03 14.68
C ARG A 241 -5.44 -14.45 14.22
N ILE A 242 -6.05 -15.36 14.97
CA ILE A 242 -7.45 -15.76 14.83
C ILE A 242 -8.19 -15.30 16.09
N LEU A 243 -9.26 -14.54 15.93
CA LEU A 243 -10.11 -14.14 17.05
C LEU A 243 -10.93 -15.34 17.51
N SER A 244 -10.98 -15.55 18.82
CA SER A 244 -11.98 -16.43 19.43
C SER A 244 -13.41 -15.92 19.13
N PRO A 245 -14.45 -16.78 19.21
CA PRO A 245 -15.83 -16.34 19.04
C PRO A 245 -16.22 -15.16 19.94
N THR A 246 -15.69 -15.14 21.18
CA THR A 246 -15.90 -14.05 22.13
C THR A 246 -15.21 -12.76 21.69
N GLU A 247 -13.95 -12.82 21.24
CA GLU A 247 -13.25 -11.64 20.72
C GLU A 247 -13.94 -11.09 19.46
N SER A 248 -14.37 -11.97 18.55
CA SER A 248 -15.14 -11.57 17.36
C SER A 248 -16.45 -10.89 17.73
N PHE A 249 -17.16 -11.42 18.74
CA PHE A 249 -18.38 -10.81 19.24
C PHE A 249 -18.11 -9.41 19.81
N ILE A 250 -17.11 -9.25 20.67
CA ILE A 250 -16.71 -7.96 21.26
C ILE A 250 -16.29 -6.98 20.16
N HIS A 251 -15.47 -7.41 19.20
CA HIS A 251 -15.05 -6.58 18.07
C HIS A 251 -16.26 -6.07 17.28
N SER A 252 -17.25 -6.93 17.02
CA SER A 252 -18.46 -6.54 16.32
C SER A 252 -19.35 -5.56 17.10
N LEU A 253 -19.24 -5.53 18.43
CA LEU A 253 -19.93 -4.55 19.27
C LEU A 253 -19.22 -3.20 19.19
N ASP A 254 -17.90 -3.18 19.32
CA ASP A 254 -17.07 -1.98 19.25
C ASP A 254 -17.24 -1.26 17.89
N ASP A 255 -17.21 -2.01 16.78
CA ASP A 255 -17.45 -1.48 15.43
C ASP A 255 -18.85 -0.84 15.28
N ARG A 256 -19.84 -1.33 16.03
CA ARG A 256 -21.23 -0.85 15.98
C ARG A 256 -21.52 0.29 16.95
N GLN A 257 -20.72 0.45 18.01
CA GLN A 257 -21.00 1.40 19.09
C GLN A 257 -20.65 2.86 18.74
N CYS A 258 -20.03 3.10 17.58
CA CYS A 258 -19.79 4.45 17.05
C CYS A 258 -20.98 5.10 16.32
N ILE A 259 -22.18 4.51 16.34
CA ILE A 259 -23.41 5.25 16.00
C ILE A 259 -23.79 6.08 17.24
N ILE A 260 -23.17 7.24 17.40
CA ILE A 260 -23.86 8.35 18.07
C ILE A 260 -24.98 8.72 17.10
N GLU A 261 -26.19 8.25 17.38
CA GLU A 261 -27.41 8.78 16.79
C GLU A 261 -27.44 10.29 17.11
N ILE A 262 -26.90 11.11 16.23
CA ILE A 262 -27.27 12.51 16.13
C ILE A 262 -28.69 12.50 15.57
N TYR A 263 -29.67 12.24 16.43
CA TYR A 263 -31.02 12.67 16.18
C TYR A 263 -30.97 14.19 16.03
N TYR A 264 -31.14 14.65 14.80
CA TYR A 264 -31.62 16.00 14.54
C TYR A 264 -32.90 16.16 15.37
N MET A 265 -32.81 16.86 16.50
CA MET A 265 -33.97 17.49 17.09
C MET A 265 -34.25 18.75 16.27
N ASN A 266 -35.45 18.76 15.69
CA ASN A 266 -36.06 19.89 15.00
C ASN A 266 -36.00 21.18 15.82
#